data_AF-A0A315QVK9-F1
#
_entry.id   AF-A0A315QVK9-F1
#
_cell.length_a   1.000
_cell.length_b   1.000
_cell.length_c   1.000
_cell.angle_alpha   90.00
_cell.angle_beta   90.00
_cell.angle_gamma   90.00
#
_symmetry.space_group_name_H-M   'P 1'
#
loop_
_entity.id
_entity.type
_entity.pdbx_description
1 polymer ?
#
loop_
_entity_poly.entity_id
_entity_poly.type
_entity_poly.pdbx_seq_one_letter_code
_entity_poly.pdbx_strand_id
1 'polypeptide(L)' 'KKKGKEEGRIEGKIEGKQEEARLILMRQVKAKFKNSDNEIIDLINEAELSKIEDLSEKIVTADSKEEIIDFLKH' A
#
# COMPACT_ATOMS: atom_id res chain seq x y z
N LYS A 1 -33.90 -2.53 4.62
CA LYS A 1 -33.05 -3.71 4.98
C LYS A 1 -32.15 -4.23 3.85
N LYS A 2 -32.49 -4.10 2.55
CA LYS A 2 -31.60 -4.53 1.44
C LYS A 2 -30.40 -3.60 1.22
N LYS A 3 -30.60 -2.28 1.32
CA LYS A 3 -29.57 -1.26 1.07
C LYS A 3 -28.31 -1.42 1.95
N GLY A 4 -28.49 -1.51 3.28
CA GLY A 4 -27.36 -1.73 4.20
C GLY A 4 -26.61 -3.07 4.03
N LYS A 5 -27.23 -4.10 3.45
CA LYS A 5 -26.52 -5.35 3.12
C LYS A 5 -25.68 -5.22 1.85
N GLU A 6 -26.17 -4.44 0.88
CA GLU A 6 -25.44 -4.13 -0.35
C GLU A 6 -24.24 -3.21 -0.04
N GLU A 7 -24.47 -2.15 0.74
CA GLU A 7 -23.45 -1.19 1.20
C GLU A 7 -22.33 -1.91 1.96
N GLY A 8 -22.65 -2.70 2.99
CA GLY A 8 -21.63 -3.44 3.74
C GLY A 8 -20.85 -4.48 2.91
N ARG A 9 -21.47 -5.05 1.86
CA ARG A 9 -20.76 -5.95 0.92
C ARG A 9 -19.79 -5.19 0.02
N ILE A 10 -20.15 -3.97 -0.38
CA ILE A 10 -19.29 -3.11 -1.20
C ILE A 10 -18.13 -2.59 -0.37
N GLU A 11 -18.41 -2.08 0.83
CA GLU A 11 -17.39 -1.61 1.79
C GLU A 11 -16.37 -2.71 2.09
N GLY A 12 -16.82 -3.91 2.49
CA GLY A 12 -15.90 -5.02 2.78
C GLY A 12 -15.08 -5.49 1.56
N LYS A 13 -15.61 -5.33 0.33
CA LYS A 13 -14.83 -5.59 -0.89
C LYS A 13 -13.77 -4.52 -1.15
N ILE A 14 -14.07 -3.26 -0.82
CA ILE A 14 -13.14 -2.15 -0.97
C ILE A 14 -12.02 -2.29 0.06
N GLU A 15 -12.36 -2.52 1.33
CA GLU A 15 -11.39 -2.75 2.41
C GLU A 15 -10.46 -3.92 2.10
N GLY A 16 -11.01 -5.07 1.67
CA GLY A 16 -10.20 -6.24 1.34
C GLY A 16 -9.21 -5.98 0.18
N LYS A 17 -9.61 -5.19 -0.82
CA LYS A 17 -8.69 -4.78 -1.90
C LYS A 17 -7.59 -3.83 -1.42
N GLN A 18 -7.92 -2.91 -0.51
CA GLN A 18 -6.94 -2.00 0.06
C GLN A 18 -5.90 -2.76 0.88
N GLU A 19 -6.33 -3.71 1.71
CA GLU A 19 -5.44 -4.55 2.49
C GLU A 19 -4.53 -5.41 1.60
N GLU A 20 -5.09 -6.01 0.54
CA GLU A 20 -4.33 -6.77 -0.45
C GLU A 20 -3.26 -5.91 -1.15
N ALA A 21 -3.61 -4.69 -1.56
CA ALA A 21 -2.68 -3.77 -2.22
C ALA A 21 -1.48 -3.43 -1.30
N ARG A 22 -1.73 -3.12 -0.03
CA ARG A 22 -0.68 -2.85 0.97
C ARG A 22 0.24 -4.06 1.13
N LEU A 23 -0.32 -5.26 1.27
CA LEU A 23 0.45 -6.50 1.43
C LEU A 23 1.34 -6.79 0.22
N ILE A 24 0.84 -6.60 -1.00
CA ILE A 24 1.61 -6.77 -2.23
C ILE A 24 2.78 -5.78 -2.25
N LEU A 25 2.52 -4.51 -1.94
CA LEU A 25 3.55 -3.48 -1.96
C LEU A 25 4.65 -3.74 -0.93
N MET A 26 4.29 -4.16 0.28
CA MET A 26 5.27 -4.58 1.29
C MET A 26 6.17 -5.73 0.80
N ARG A 27 5.60 -6.70 0.07
CA ARG A 27 6.38 -7.80 -0.53
C ARG A 27 7.33 -7.28 -1.61
N GLN A 28 6.91 -6.33 -2.43
CA GLN A 28 7.74 -5.71 -3.46
C GLN A 28 8.90 -4.91 -2.85
N VAL A 29 8.64 -4.10 -1.82
CA VAL A 29 9.68 -3.37 -1.06
C VAL A 29 10.70 -4.35 -0.49
N LYS A 30 10.22 -5.40 0.18
CA LYS A 30 11.09 -6.44 0.75
C LYS A 30 11.92 -7.14 -0.31
N ALA A 31 11.33 -7.45 -1.46
CA ALA A 31 12.02 -8.10 -2.57
C ALA A 31 13.10 -7.20 -3.18
N LYS A 32 12.79 -5.91 -3.38
CA LYS A 32 13.70 -4.94 -3.99
C LYS A 32 14.89 -4.61 -3.10
N PHE A 33 14.64 -4.29 -1.84
CA PHE A 33 15.67 -3.79 -0.91
C PHE A 33 16.25 -4.87 0.02
N LYS A 34 15.82 -6.14 -0.15
CA LYS A 34 16.26 -7.30 0.63
C LYS A 34 16.14 -7.14 2.15
N ASN A 35 15.33 -6.21 2.61
CA ASN A 35 15.11 -5.96 4.03
C ASN A 35 13.71 -5.38 4.26
N SER A 36 13.10 -5.75 5.38
CA SER A 36 11.82 -5.21 5.82
C SER A 36 12.09 -4.03 6.73
N ASP A 37 12.09 -2.83 6.16
CA ASP A 37 12.22 -1.62 6.95
C ASP A 37 10.91 -1.32 7.67
N ASN A 38 10.94 -1.30 9.01
CA ASN A 38 9.72 -1.07 9.79
C ASN A 38 9.13 0.30 9.47
N GLU A 39 9.96 1.32 9.20
CA GLU A 39 9.49 2.65 8.82
C GLU A 39 8.68 2.61 7.51
N ILE A 40 9.16 1.91 6.48
CA ILE A 40 8.44 1.81 5.20
C ILE A 40 7.13 1.03 5.38
N ILE A 41 7.12 0.01 6.24
CA ILE A 41 5.90 -0.77 6.54
C ILE A 41 4.86 0.12 7.22
N ASP A 42 5.26 0.90 8.22
CA ASP A 42 4.37 1.81 8.94
C ASP A 42 3.82 2.88 7.99
N LEU A 43 4.67 3.48 7.16
CA LEU A 43 4.26 4.45 6.15
C LEU A 43 3.29 3.84 5.11
N ILE A 44 3.53 2.60 4.66
CA ILE A 44 2.60 1.90 3.76
C ILE A 44 1.27 1.60 4.45
N ASN A 45 1.23 1.37 5.76
CA ASN A 45 -0.03 1.14 6.47
C ASN A 45 -0.84 2.42 6.65
N GLU A 46 -0.17 3.56 6.82
CA GLU A 46 -0.81 4.86 7.04
C GLU A 46 -1.18 5.58 5.74
N ALA A 47 -0.52 5.27 4.63
CA ALA A 47 -0.74 5.94 3.35
C ALA A 47 -2.15 5.75 2.78
N GLU A 48 -2.65 6.73 2.03
CA GLU A 48 -3.90 6.60 1.28
C GLU A 48 -3.76 5.61 0.11
N LEU A 49 -4.87 5.00 -0.32
CA LEU A 49 -4.85 4.01 -1.40
C LEU A 49 -4.23 4.56 -2.70
N SER A 50 -4.56 5.79 -3.09
CA SER A 50 -3.98 6.45 -4.26
C SER A 50 -2.44 6.48 -4.20
N LYS A 51 -1.90 6.75 -3.01
CA LYS A 51 -0.46 6.77 -2.78
C LYS A 51 0.18 5.39 -2.89
N ILE A 52 -0.52 4.35 -2.43
CA ILE A 52 -0.12 2.94 -2.58
C ILE A 52 -0.09 2.55 -4.06
N GLU A 53 -1.09 2.98 -4.84
CA GLU A 53 -1.16 2.75 -6.28
C GLU A 53 0.00 3.44 -7.01
N ASP A 54 0.25 4.73 -6.75
CA ASP A 54 1.37 5.45 -7.35
C ASP A 54 2.73 4.84 -6.97
N LEU A 55 2.88 4.39 -5.72
CA LEU A 55 4.09 3.75 -5.25
C LEU A 55 4.33 2.40 -5.95
N SER A 56 3.28 1.68 -6.34
CA SER A 56 3.41 0.41 -7.07
C SER A 56 4.07 0.57 -8.43
N GLU A 57 4.00 1.76 -9.03
CA GLU A 57 4.74 2.12 -10.24
C GLU A 57 6.16 2.61 -9.90
N LYS A 58 6.27 3.57 -8.97
CA LYS A 58 7.53 4.19 -8.56
C LYS A 58 8.54 3.17 -8.03
N ILE A 59 8.09 2.12 -7.34
CA ILE A 59 8.95 1.08 -6.77
C ILE A 59 9.74 0.31 -7.83
N VAL A 60 9.25 0.23 -9.07
CA VAL A 60 9.98 -0.41 -10.17
C VAL A 60 11.26 0.37 -10.49
N THR A 61 11.21 1.70 -10.41
CA THR A 61 12.30 2.60 -10.78
C THR A 61 13.11 3.15 -9.61
N ALA A 62 12.64 3.02 -8.36
CA ALA A 62 13.35 3.58 -7.20
C ALA A 62 14.70 2.90 -6.97
N ASP A 63 15.78 3.65 -6.78
CA ASP A 63 17.12 3.09 -6.62
C ASP A 63 17.49 2.86 -5.15
N SER A 64 16.74 3.47 -4.23
CA SER A 64 17.03 3.40 -2.79
C SER A 64 15.76 3.32 -1.93
N LYS A 65 15.94 2.98 -0.66
CA LYS A 65 14.86 2.99 0.33
C LYS A 65 14.45 4.43 0.66
N GLU A 66 15.41 5.34 0.68
CA GLU A 66 15.21 6.74 1.01
C GLU A 66 14.26 7.41 0.01
N GLU A 67 14.34 7.06 -1.28
CA GLU A 67 13.37 7.52 -2.29
C GLU A 67 11.94 7.06 -2.01
N ILE A 68 11.78 5.83 -1.52
CA ILE A 68 10.47 5.27 -1.16
C ILE A 68 9.91 5.97 0.07
N ILE A 69 10.75 6.20 1.08
CA ILE A 69 10.38 6.91 2.31
C ILE A 69 9.98 8.35 1.99
N ASP A 70 10.78 9.05 1.17
CA ASP A 70 10.52 10.42 0.76
C ASP A 70 9.19 10.52 -0.02
N PHE A 71 8.97 9.58 -0.95
CA PHE A 71 7.72 9.48 -1.69
C PHE A 71 6.51 9.25 -0.77
N LEU A 72 6.63 8.38 0.23
CA LEU A 72 5.52 8.09 1.15
C LEU A 72 5.19 9.25 2.08
N LYS A 73 6.15 10.15 2.34
CA LYS A 73 5.98 11.31 3.24
C LYS A 73 5.43 12.56 2.55
N HIS A 74 5.50 12.66 1.21
CA HIS A 74 5.06 13.82 0.42
C HIS A 74 4.13 13.38 -0.69
#